data_AF-A0A9D8L4M0-F1
#
_entry.id   AF-A0A9D8L4M0-F1
#
_cell.length_a   1.000
_cell.length_b   1.000
_cell.length_c   1.000
_cell.angle_alpha   90.00
_cell.angle_beta   90.00
_cell.angle_gamma   90.00
#
_symmetry.space_group_name_H-M   'P 1'
#
loop_
_entity.id
_entity.type
_entity.pdbx_description
1 polymer ?
#
loop_
_entity_poly.entity_id
_entity_poly.type
_entity_poly.pdbx_seq_one_letter_code
_entity_poly.pdbx_strand_id
1 'polypeptide(L)'
;MKLKLVSAWLAAGTVMLSAAVFAHGNATGIVGERMMGMMMLGEQVKLLTPMLSAGGAVDGAALGKAASMIEMHAGPAMTKLFPQGSLDKPSEARPQIWERWQEFSDYAGQLAALGAELRKSAATPAEKPEPAATAAPTAASEWERLDVAVLMGLESRTASTVDEVITGSIQLRPRDPATIFADITATCSSCHASFRR
;
A
#
# COMPACT_ATOMS: atom_id res chain seq x y z
N MET A 1 -4.51 82.09 3.51
CA MET A 1 -3.22 81.41 3.33
C MET A 1 -3.44 80.03 2.73
N LYS A 2 -2.91 79.88 1.51
CA LYS A 2 -2.58 78.71 0.69
C LYS A 2 -3.02 77.30 1.16
N LEU A 3 -3.98 76.76 0.41
CA LEU A 3 -4.29 75.34 0.20
C LEU A 3 -3.04 74.60 -0.33
N LYS A 4 -2.67 73.46 0.25
CA LYS A 4 -1.67 72.53 -0.30
C LYS A 4 -2.28 71.14 -0.43
N LEU A 5 -2.52 70.75 -1.68
CA LEU A 5 -2.76 69.37 -2.10
C LEU A 5 -1.47 68.57 -2.04
N VAL A 6 -1.52 67.37 -1.46
CA VAL A 6 -0.57 66.25 -1.58
C VAL A 6 -1.19 65.08 -0.80
N SER A 7 -1.37 63.85 -1.26
CA SER A 7 -1.03 63.16 -2.50
C SER A 7 -1.93 61.93 -2.56
N ALA A 8 -2.40 61.58 -3.76
CA ALA A 8 -3.10 60.33 -4.02
C ALA A 8 -2.19 59.13 -3.70
N TRP A 9 -2.67 58.22 -2.85
CA TRP A 9 -2.19 56.85 -2.78
C TRP A 9 -3.40 55.93 -2.92
N LEU A 10 -3.73 55.64 -4.17
CA LEU A 10 -4.64 54.56 -4.52
C LEU A 10 -3.86 53.26 -4.26
N ALA A 11 -4.03 52.67 -3.09
CA ALA A 11 -3.52 51.34 -2.80
C ALA A 11 -4.33 50.33 -3.63
N ALA A 12 -3.92 50.13 -4.89
CA ALA A 12 -4.40 49.05 -5.73
C ALA A 12 -3.84 47.75 -5.16
N GLY A 13 -4.60 47.13 -4.26
CA GLY A 13 -4.35 45.77 -3.79
C GLY A 13 -4.42 44.82 -4.98
N THR A 14 -3.26 44.40 -5.47
CA THR A 14 -3.16 43.27 -6.39
C THR A 14 -3.44 42.01 -5.58
N VAL A 15 -4.72 41.64 -5.51
CA VAL A 15 -5.12 40.29 -5.13
C VAL A 15 -4.54 39.38 -6.22
N MET A 16 -3.38 38.77 -5.94
CA MET A 16 -2.92 37.62 -6.70
C MET A 16 -3.93 36.50 -6.46
N LEU A 17 -4.93 36.42 -7.32
CA LEU A 17 -5.77 35.25 -7.44
C LEU A 17 -4.86 34.16 -8.00
N SER A 18 -4.31 33.32 -7.12
CA SER A 18 -3.58 32.13 -7.52
C SER A 18 -4.54 31.24 -8.28
N ALA A 19 -4.54 31.35 -9.61
CA ALA A 19 -5.20 30.40 -10.47
C ALA A 19 -4.50 29.06 -10.26
N ALA A 20 -5.10 28.22 -9.42
CA ALA A 20 -4.75 26.81 -9.38
C ALA A 20 -4.99 26.30 -10.80
N VAL A 21 -3.90 26.04 -11.53
CA VAL A 21 -3.96 25.39 -12.83
C VAL A 21 -4.49 23.98 -12.57
N PHE A 22 -5.79 23.80 -12.77
CA PHE A 22 -6.45 22.51 -12.64
C PHE A 22 -6.07 21.64 -13.84
N ALA A 23 -5.05 20.80 -13.67
CA ALA A 23 -4.71 19.72 -14.61
C ALA A 23 -5.80 18.63 -14.70
N HIS A 24 -6.90 18.77 -13.95
CA HIS A 24 -7.96 17.78 -13.79
C HIS A 24 -9.25 18.24 -14.48
N GLY A 25 -9.24 18.33 -15.82
CA GLY A 25 -10.44 18.39 -16.68
C GLY A 25 -11.69 19.07 -16.10
N ASN A 26 -11.58 20.27 -15.53
CA ASN A 26 -12.67 21.01 -14.87
C ASN A 26 -13.55 20.23 -13.86
N ALA A 27 -13.04 19.17 -13.22
CA ALA A 27 -13.82 18.41 -12.24
C ALA A 27 -14.06 19.24 -10.98
N THR A 28 -15.34 19.51 -10.65
CA THR A 28 -15.74 20.23 -9.44
C THR A 28 -16.60 19.33 -8.53
N GLY A 29 -16.82 19.78 -7.28
CA GLY A 29 -17.62 19.05 -6.30
C GLY A 29 -17.11 17.64 -6.01
N ILE A 30 -18.03 16.73 -5.68
CA ILE A 30 -17.71 15.37 -5.23
C ILE A 30 -16.91 14.55 -6.27
N VAL A 31 -17.10 14.83 -7.56
CA VAL A 31 -16.36 14.18 -8.65
C VAL A 31 -14.89 14.62 -8.62
N GLY A 32 -14.65 15.92 -8.48
CA GLY A 32 -13.29 16.46 -8.32
C GLY A 32 -12.59 15.93 -7.07
N GLU A 33 -13.32 15.85 -5.94
CA GLU A 33 -12.79 15.34 -4.68
C GLU A 33 -12.33 13.88 -4.78
N ARG A 34 -13.14 12.97 -5.34
CA ARG A 34 -12.70 11.57 -5.51
C ARG A 34 -11.57 11.44 -6.52
N MET A 35 -11.57 12.23 -7.59
CA MET A 35 -10.48 12.19 -8.57
C MET A 35 -9.17 12.59 -7.91
N MET A 36 -9.18 13.65 -7.08
CA MET A 36 -8.03 14.05 -6.26
C MET A 36 -7.58 12.92 -5.33
N GLY A 37 -8.50 12.29 -4.60
CA GLY A 37 -8.19 11.14 -3.75
C GLY A 37 -7.50 10.00 -4.51
N MET A 38 -8.02 9.64 -5.70
CA MET A 38 -7.44 8.59 -6.55
C MET A 38 -6.05 8.95 -7.07
N MET A 39 -5.79 10.22 -7.39
CA MET A 39 -4.46 10.65 -7.80
C MET A 39 -3.47 10.63 -6.64
N MET A 40 -3.88 11.06 -5.44
CA MET A 40 -3.03 10.96 -4.25
C MET A 40 -2.63 9.51 -3.98
N LEU A 41 -3.56 8.56 -4.12
CA LEU A 41 -3.27 7.12 -4.07
C LEU A 41 -2.31 6.68 -5.19
N GLY A 42 -2.54 7.12 -6.43
CA GLY A 42 -1.68 6.81 -7.57
C GLY A 42 -0.24 7.29 -7.39
N GLU A 43 -0.03 8.49 -6.82
CA GLU A 43 1.30 9.00 -6.49
C GLU A 43 2.01 8.14 -5.43
N GLN A 44 1.29 7.56 -4.47
CA GLN A 44 1.90 6.64 -3.50
C GLN A 44 2.33 5.34 -4.18
N VAL A 45 1.51 4.79 -5.07
CA VAL A 45 1.87 3.59 -5.85
C VAL A 45 3.11 3.85 -6.69
N LYS A 46 3.19 5.01 -7.35
CA LYS A 46 4.34 5.43 -8.15
C LYS A 46 5.62 5.59 -7.32
N LEU A 47 5.49 6.17 -6.12
CA LEU A 47 6.61 6.32 -5.19
C LEU A 47 7.12 4.95 -4.69
N LEU A 48 6.20 4.05 -4.35
CA LEU A 48 6.52 2.73 -3.79
C LEU A 48 7.04 1.73 -4.82
N THR A 49 6.63 1.85 -6.08
CA THR A 49 7.01 0.90 -7.16
C THR A 49 8.52 0.66 -7.24
N PRO A 50 9.39 1.68 -7.43
CA PRO A 50 10.84 1.46 -7.48
C PRO A 50 11.44 1.04 -6.13
N MET A 51 10.81 1.40 -5.02
CA MET A 51 11.28 1.07 -3.66
C MET A 51 11.10 -0.41 -3.32
N LEU A 52 9.98 -1.00 -3.77
CA LEU A 52 9.57 -2.36 -3.44
C LEU A 52 9.70 -3.34 -4.60
N SER A 53 10.25 -2.89 -5.74
CA SER A 53 10.69 -3.77 -6.82
C SER A 53 12.00 -4.50 -6.43
N ALA A 54 12.31 -5.59 -7.14
CA ALA A 54 13.53 -6.36 -6.90
C ALA A 54 14.80 -5.47 -6.93
N GLY A 55 15.58 -5.51 -5.85
CA GLY A 55 16.80 -4.71 -5.70
C GLY A 55 16.57 -3.26 -5.28
N GLY A 56 15.34 -2.85 -5.00
CA GLY A 56 15.00 -1.53 -4.45
C GLY A 56 15.51 -1.36 -3.01
N ALA A 57 15.98 -0.15 -2.70
CA ALA A 57 16.36 0.21 -1.33
C ALA A 57 15.12 0.68 -0.56
N VAL A 58 14.80 0.02 0.55
CA VAL A 58 13.64 0.36 1.39
C VAL A 58 14.02 1.46 2.39
N ASP A 59 13.52 2.67 2.17
CA ASP A 59 13.49 3.73 3.18
C ASP A 59 12.23 3.54 4.04
N GLY A 60 12.39 3.06 5.26
CA GLY A 60 11.29 2.80 6.19
C GLY A 60 10.46 4.07 6.52
N ALA A 61 11.07 5.25 6.56
CA ALA A 61 10.34 6.50 6.82
C ALA A 61 9.49 6.91 5.61
N ALA A 62 10.03 6.79 4.40
CA ALA A 62 9.28 7.03 3.17
C ALA A 62 8.15 5.99 2.98
N LEU A 63 8.45 4.71 3.23
CA LEU A 63 7.49 3.61 3.19
C LEU A 63 6.32 3.85 4.15
N GLY A 64 6.62 4.18 5.41
CA GLY A 64 5.59 4.44 6.43
C GLY A 64 4.70 5.64 6.08
N LYS A 65 5.28 6.72 5.51
CA LYS A 65 4.52 7.89 5.05
C LYS A 65 3.60 7.55 3.89
N ALA A 66 4.12 6.86 2.87
CA ALA A 66 3.32 6.44 1.71
C ALA A 66 2.17 5.50 2.13
N ALA A 67 2.46 4.54 3.00
CA ALA A 67 1.47 3.63 3.55
C ALA A 67 0.36 4.35 4.35
N SER A 68 0.72 5.35 5.15
CA SER A 68 -0.24 6.21 5.86
C SER A 68 -1.15 6.98 4.89
N MET A 69 -0.58 7.53 3.80
CA MET A 69 -1.37 8.21 2.77
C MET A 69 -2.36 7.25 2.08
N ILE A 70 -1.96 6.00 1.83
CA ILE A 70 -2.87 4.96 1.30
C ILE A 70 -4.01 4.69 2.28
N GLU A 71 -3.70 4.44 3.56
CA GLU A 71 -4.68 4.19 4.62
C GLU A 71 -5.70 5.35 4.73
N MET A 72 -5.23 6.61 4.72
CA MET A 72 -6.07 7.80 4.87
C MET A 72 -7.04 8.07 3.72
N HIS A 73 -6.66 7.73 2.48
CA HIS A 73 -7.48 7.97 1.30
C HIS A 73 -8.33 6.76 0.87
N ALA A 74 -8.24 5.64 1.59
CA ALA A 74 -8.98 4.42 1.33
C ALA A 74 -10.22 4.25 2.22
N GLY A 75 -10.87 3.08 2.14
CA GLY A 75 -11.97 2.70 3.03
C GLY A 75 -13.14 3.70 3.02
N PRO A 76 -13.70 4.05 4.19
CA PRO A 76 -14.81 5.00 4.29
C PRO A 76 -14.50 6.40 3.72
N ALA A 77 -13.24 6.83 3.75
CA ALA A 77 -12.84 8.12 3.18
C ALA A 77 -13.00 8.14 1.66
N MET A 78 -12.85 6.99 1.02
CA MET A 78 -13.10 6.79 -0.40
C MET A 78 -14.60 6.64 -0.69
N THR A 79 -15.28 5.71 -0.02
CA THR A 79 -16.66 5.34 -0.37
C THR A 79 -17.65 6.49 -0.19
N LYS A 80 -17.43 7.38 0.79
CA LYS A 80 -18.25 8.59 0.98
C LYS A 80 -18.26 9.53 -0.24
N LEU A 81 -17.27 9.43 -1.13
CA LEU A 81 -17.15 10.26 -2.33
C LEU A 81 -17.88 9.69 -3.56
N PHE A 82 -18.63 8.59 -3.38
CA PHE A 82 -19.43 7.94 -4.41
C PHE A 82 -20.94 7.94 -4.07
N PRO A 83 -21.57 9.11 -3.83
CA PRO A 83 -23.01 9.17 -3.65
C PRO A 83 -23.72 8.70 -4.93
N GLN A 84 -24.88 8.04 -4.76
CA GLN A 84 -25.63 7.45 -5.86
C GLN A 84 -25.94 8.49 -6.96
N GLY A 85 -25.70 8.09 -8.21
CA GLY A 85 -25.96 8.95 -9.36
C GLY A 85 -24.89 10.01 -9.65
N SER A 86 -23.78 10.06 -8.91
CA SER A 86 -22.67 11.00 -9.16
C SER A 86 -21.82 10.64 -10.38
N LEU A 87 -22.45 10.50 -11.56
CA LEU A 87 -21.83 10.08 -12.82
C LEU A 87 -21.59 11.23 -13.81
N ASP A 88 -21.86 12.46 -13.42
CA ASP A 88 -21.65 13.62 -14.28
C ASP A 88 -20.18 13.71 -14.73
N LYS A 89 -19.98 14.11 -15.99
CA LYS A 89 -18.64 14.31 -16.54
C LYS A 89 -17.86 15.30 -15.66
N PRO A 90 -16.57 15.05 -15.38
CA PRO A 90 -15.68 14.08 -16.03
C PRO A 90 -15.54 12.75 -15.27
N SER A 91 -16.60 12.25 -14.65
CA SER A 91 -16.56 10.97 -13.93
C SER A 91 -16.25 9.77 -14.82
N GLU A 92 -15.23 9.00 -14.44
CA GLU A 92 -14.91 7.67 -15.00
C GLU A 92 -15.58 6.51 -14.23
N ALA A 93 -16.37 6.83 -13.21
CA ALA A 93 -17.09 5.82 -12.43
C ALA A 93 -18.15 5.11 -13.29
N ARG A 94 -18.30 3.81 -13.06
CA ARG A 94 -19.35 2.99 -13.65
C ARG A 94 -20.57 2.91 -12.73
N PRO A 95 -21.81 2.87 -13.27
CA PRO A 95 -23.03 2.73 -12.44
C PRO A 95 -23.04 1.46 -11.59
N GLN A 96 -22.31 0.42 -12.01
CA GLN A 96 -22.15 -0.85 -11.31
C GLN A 96 -21.64 -0.71 -9.87
N ILE A 97 -21.00 0.42 -9.51
CA ILE A 97 -20.62 0.71 -8.12
C ILE A 97 -21.81 0.58 -7.17
N TRP A 98 -22.99 1.08 -7.56
CA TRP A 98 -24.17 1.05 -6.68
C TRP A 98 -24.97 -0.26 -6.81
N GLU A 99 -24.82 -0.98 -7.92
CA GLU A 99 -25.38 -2.33 -8.09
C GLU A 99 -24.61 -3.38 -7.27
N ARG A 100 -23.29 -3.19 -7.13
CA ARG A 100 -22.35 -4.08 -6.42
C ARG A 100 -21.64 -3.33 -5.30
N TRP A 101 -22.40 -2.59 -4.50
CA TRP A 101 -21.86 -1.69 -3.48
C TRP A 101 -20.95 -2.41 -2.46
N GLN A 102 -21.36 -3.59 -2.00
CA GLN A 102 -20.58 -4.37 -1.03
C GLN A 102 -19.16 -4.63 -1.56
N GLU A 103 -19.05 -5.15 -2.79
CA GLU A 103 -17.77 -5.45 -3.42
C GLU A 103 -16.90 -4.20 -3.61
N PHE A 104 -17.49 -3.08 -4.05
CA PHE A 104 -16.77 -1.81 -4.14
C PHE A 104 -16.25 -1.36 -2.77
N SER A 105 -17.08 -1.44 -1.73
CA SER A 105 -16.71 -1.07 -0.37
C SER A 105 -15.67 -2.02 0.24
N ASP A 106 -15.69 -3.30 -0.14
CA ASP A 106 -14.72 -4.30 0.29
C ASP A 106 -13.35 -4.01 -0.31
N TYR A 107 -13.25 -3.65 -1.60
CA TYR A 107 -11.97 -3.22 -2.18
C TYR A 107 -11.43 -1.96 -1.52
N ALA A 108 -12.29 -0.98 -1.23
CA ALA A 108 -11.89 0.23 -0.52
C ALA A 108 -11.39 -0.10 0.90
N GLY A 109 -12.09 -0.97 1.63
CA GLY A 109 -11.71 -1.43 2.95
C GLY A 109 -10.42 -2.25 2.95
N GLN A 110 -10.25 -3.15 1.98
CA GLN A 110 -9.04 -3.95 1.78
C GLN A 110 -7.84 -3.05 1.52
N LEU A 111 -7.98 -2.01 0.70
CA LEU A 111 -6.91 -1.04 0.45
C LEU A 111 -6.49 -0.31 1.75
N ALA A 112 -7.46 0.06 2.60
CA ALA A 112 -7.16 0.69 3.89
C ALA A 112 -6.43 -0.27 4.85
N ALA A 113 -6.88 -1.53 4.91
CA ALA A 113 -6.25 -2.56 5.74
C ALA A 113 -4.81 -2.84 5.29
N LEU A 114 -4.57 -2.96 3.98
CA LEU A 114 -3.24 -3.16 3.42
C LEU A 114 -2.33 -1.95 3.64
N GLY A 115 -2.85 -0.72 3.54
CA GLY A 115 -2.11 0.49 3.90
C GLY A 115 -1.67 0.50 5.37
N ALA A 116 -2.58 0.14 6.27
CA ALA A 116 -2.27 0.02 7.70
C ALA A 116 -1.24 -1.09 7.98
N GLU A 117 -1.32 -2.20 7.25
CA GLU A 117 -0.37 -3.30 7.35
C GLU A 117 1.02 -2.91 6.85
N LEU A 118 1.11 -2.27 5.67
CA LEU A 118 2.36 -1.78 5.10
C LEU A 118 3.03 -0.75 6.03
N ARG A 119 2.23 0.08 6.70
CA ARG A 119 2.73 1.04 7.68
C ARG A 119 3.34 0.34 8.90
N LYS A 120 2.75 -0.77 9.35
CA LYS A 120 3.30 -1.58 10.45
C LYS A 120 4.59 -2.28 10.05
N SER A 121 4.68 -2.82 8.84
CA SER A 121 5.91 -3.47 8.35
C SER A 121 7.07 -2.46 8.22
N ALA A 122 6.78 -1.18 7.98
CA ALA A 122 7.78 -0.11 7.96
C ALA A 122 8.33 0.26 9.35
N ALA A 123 7.58 -0.01 10.43
CA ALA A 123 7.97 0.29 11.80
C ALA A 123 8.80 -0.85 12.44
N THR A 124 8.76 -2.05 11.85
CA THR A 124 9.64 -3.15 12.22
C THR A 124 11.04 -2.86 11.67
N PRO A 125 12.11 -2.91 12.49
CA PRO A 125 13.46 -2.77 11.96
C PRO A 125 13.67 -3.79 10.83
N ALA A 126 14.11 -3.31 9.67
CA ALA A 126 14.52 -4.19 8.59
C ALA A 126 15.63 -5.10 9.12
N GLU A 127 15.30 -6.36 9.37
CA GLU A 127 16.28 -7.39 9.68
C GLU A 127 17.24 -7.40 8.49
N LYS A 128 18.50 -6.98 8.72
CA LYS A 128 19.53 -7.02 7.69
C LYS A 128 19.53 -8.43 7.11
N PRO A 129 19.61 -8.61 5.78
CA PRO A 129 19.85 -9.94 5.25
C PRO A 129 21.16 -10.42 5.88
N GLU A 130 21.07 -11.41 6.76
CA GLU A 130 22.25 -12.11 7.24
C GLU A 130 23.02 -12.57 5.99
N PRO A 131 24.34 -12.35 5.94
CA PRO A 131 25.12 -12.82 4.82
C PRO A 131 24.87 -14.32 4.69
N ALA A 132 24.42 -14.72 3.50
CA ALA A 132 24.21 -16.10 3.13
C ALA A 132 25.34 -16.95 3.69
N ALA A 133 24.99 -17.84 4.62
CA ALA A 133 25.91 -18.85 5.11
C ALA A 133 26.56 -19.50 3.90
N THR A 134 27.88 -19.46 3.91
CA THR A 134 28.80 -19.96 2.90
C THR A 134 28.31 -21.26 2.25
N ALA A 135 28.43 -21.29 0.92
CA ALA A 135 28.13 -22.43 0.07
C ALA A 135 28.63 -23.78 0.61
N ALA A 136 27.66 -24.69 0.77
CA ALA A 136 27.64 -26.16 0.58
C ALA A 136 28.81 -27.06 1.07
N PRO A 137 28.51 -28.33 1.35
CA PRO A 137 28.73 -29.28 0.26
C PRO A 137 27.48 -30.09 -0.10
N THR A 138 27.32 -30.22 -1.41
CA THR A 138 26.70 -31.30 -2.19
C THR A 138 25.72 -32.25 -1.47
N ALA A 139 24.50 -32.25 -2.01
CA ALA A 139 23.48 -33.27 -1.83
C ALA A 139 24.07 -34.70 -1.94
N ALA A 140 24.11 -35.39 -0.81
CA ALA A 140 24.04 -36.85 -0.79
C ALA A 140 22.55 -37.21 -0.65
N SER A 141 22.08 -38.08 -1.54
CA SER A 141 20.67 -38.50 -1.59
C SER A 141 20.27 -39.24 -0.30
N GLU A 142 18.99 -39.14 0.07
CA GLU A 142 18.39 -39.71 1.29
C GLU A 142 18.63 -41.24 1.43
N TRP A 143 18.92 -41.93 0.32
CA TRP A 143 19.23 -43.35 0.26
C TRP A 143 20.67 -43.71 0.69
N GLU A 144 21.60 -42.76 0.69
CA GLU A 144 23.01 -42.97 1.11
C GLU A 144 23.21 -42.85 2.63
N ARG A 145 22.20 -42.37 3.36
CA ARG A 145 22.24 -42.17 4.82
C ARG A 145 21.63 -43.32 5.62
N LEU A 146 21.10 -44.34 4.97
CA LEU A 146 20.49 -45.48 5.65
C LEU A 146 21.57 -46.51 6.00
N ASP A 147 22.14 -46.38 7.19
CA ASP A 147 23.11 -47.35 7.73
C ASP A 147 22.44 -48.72 7.95
N VAL A 148 23.02 -49.77 7.38
CA VAL A 148 22.52 -51.16 7.42
C VAL A 148 22.47 -51.68 8.87
N ALA A 149 23.31 -51.16 9.75
CA ALA A 149 23.31 -51.51 11.17
C ALA A 149 22.02 -51.07 11.90
N VAL A 150 21.41 -49.96 11.50
CA VAL A 150 20.15 -49.44 12.07
C VAL A 150 18.95 -50.28 11.62
N LEU A 151 18.97 -50.81 10.40
CA LEU A 151 17.93 -51.72 9.89
C LEU A 151 18.00 -53.12 10.53
N MET A 152 19.18 -53.55 10.97
CA MET A 152 19.39 -54.82 11.68
C MET A 152 19.18 -54.71 13.20
N GLY A 153 18.81 -53.53 13.71
CA GLY A 153 18.39 -53.33 15.11
C GLY A 153 19.50 -53.50 16.15
N LEU A 154 20.77 -53.34 15.76
CA LEU A 154 21.93 -53.61 16.62
C LEU A 154 22.45 -52.39 17.39
N GLU A 155 21.81 -51.22 17.27
CA GLU A 155 22.07 -50.07 18.12
C GLU A 155 20.78 -49.42 18.64
N SER A 156 20.74 -49.21 19.96
CA SER A 156 19.73 -48.40 20.64
C SER A 156 20.01 -46.94 20.33
N ARG A 157 19.21 -46.33 19.45
CA ARG A 157 19.26 -44.87 19.25
C ARG A 157 19.02 -44.21 20.60
N THR A 158 19.99 -43.42 21.08
CA THR A 158 19.69 -42.34 22.03
C THR A 158 18.61 -41.49 21.38
N ALA A 159 17.44 -41.50 22.01
CA ALA A 159 16.23 -40.87 21.51
C ALA A 159 16.56 -39.48 20.96
N SER A 160 16.34 -39.29 19.65
CA SER A 160 16.11 -37.97 19.11
C SER A 160 15.01 -37.34 19.96
N THR A 161 15.31 -36.20 20.58
CA THR A 161 14.29 -35.37 21.21
C THR A 161 13.25 -35.07 20.12
N VAL A 162 12.09 -35.69 20.25
CA VAL A 162 10.91 -35.31 19.46
C VAL A 162 10.57 -33.91 19.91
N ASP A 163 10.69 -32.95 19.01
CA ASP A 163 10.30 -31.57 19.29
C ASP A 163 8.81 -31.59 19.66
N GLU A 164 8.51 -31.14 20.87
CA GLU A 164 7.16 -31.07 21.39
C GLU A 164 6.36 -30.13 20.49
N VAL A 165 5.27 -30.64 19.90
CA VAL A 165 4.26 -29.78 19.26
C VAL A 165 3.60 -28.97 20.36
N ILE A 166 4.23 -27.86 20.71
CA ILE A 166 3.62 -26.79 21.46
C ILE A 166 2.53 -26.25 20.53
N THR A 167 1.28 -26.30 20.99
CA THR A 167 0.17 -25.49 20.47
C THR A 167 0.52 -24.02 20.74
N GLY A 168 1.52 -23.52 20.01
CA GLY A 168 2.13 -22.23 20.18
C GLY A 168 1.26 -21.21 19.48
N SER A 169 0.92 -20.14 20.20
CA SER A 169 0.36 -18.93 19.65
C SER A 169 0.95 -18.64 18.28
N ILE A 170 0.10 -18.62 17.24
CA ILE A 170 0.54 -18.27 15.88
C ILE A 170 1.04 -16.83 15.97
N GLN A 171 2.34 -16.66 16.16
CA GLN A 171 3.01 -15.39 15.99
C GLN A 171 2.93 -15.11 14.50
N LEU A 172 1.92 -14.33 14.08
CA LEU A 172 1.82 -13.86 12.71
C LEU A 172 3.10 -13.06 12.43
N ARG A 173 4.03 -13.68 11.69
CA ARG A 173 5.22 -12.98 11.22
C ARG A 173 4.74 -11.81 10.35
N PRO A 174 5.26 -10.59 10.55
CA PRO A 174 4.94 -9.46 9.67
C PRO A 174 5.20 -9.87 8.22
N ARG A 175 4.23 -9.61 7.34
CA ARG A 175 4.41 -9.89 5.91
C ARG A 175 5.48 -8.97 5.33
N ASP A 176 6.19 -9.49 4.34
CA ASP A 176 7.17 -8.73 3.59
C ASP A 176 6.51 -7.50 2.91
N PRO A 177 7.10 -6.29 3.02
CA PRO A 177 6.54 -5.08 2.43
C PRO A 177 6.26 -5.16 0.92
N ALA A 178 7.11 -5.86 0.15
CA ALA A 178 6.89 -6.01 -1.28
C ALA A 178 5.67 -6.89 -1.59
N THR A 179 5.43 -7.92 -0.78
CA THR A 179 4.22 -8.76 -0.85
C THR A 179 2.95 -7.94 -0.54
N ILE A 180 2.97 -7.14 0.52
CA ILE A 180 1.82 -6.27 0.86
C ILE A 180 1.56 -5.25 -0.26
N PHE A 181 2.62 -4.69 -0.84
CA PHE A 181 2.50 -3.75 -1.97
C PHE A 181 1.95 -4.42 -3.23
N ALA A 182 2.33 -5.66 -3.53
CA ALA A 182 1.74 -6.43 -4.62
C ALA A 182 0.22 -6.56 -4.44
N ASP A 183 -0.26 -6.89 -3.24
CA ASP A 183 -1.69 -6.97 -2.93
C ASP A 183 -2.41 -5.61 -3.08
N ILE A 184 -1.75 -4.51 -2.71
CA ILE A 184 -2.27 -3.15 -2.93
C ILE A 184 -2.50 -2.92 -4.42
N THR A 185 -1.50 -3.19 -5.26
CA THR A 185 -1.64 -2.99 -6.72
C THR A 185 -2.69 -3.91 -7.34
N ALA A 186 -2.80 -5.15 -6.87
CA ALA A 186 -3.84 -6.09 -7.29
C ALA A 186 -5.25 -5.59 -6.93
N THR A 187 -5.43 -5.06 -5.71
CA THR A 187 -6.68 -4.45 -5.24
C THR A 187 -7.09 -3.26 -6.13
N CYS A 188 -6.15 -2.37 -6.45
CA CYS A 188 -6.37 -1.24 -7.37
C CYS A 188 -6.83 -1.71 -8.74
N SER A 189 -6.13 -2.70 -9.32
CA SER A 189 -6.44 -3.23 -10.65
C SER A 189 -7.82 -3.90 -10.71
N SER A 190 -8.17 -4.67 -9.67
CA SER A 190 -9.45 -5.38 -9.58
C SER A 190 -10.62 -4.43 -9.43
N CYS A 191 -10.48 -3.41 -8.57
CA CYS A 191 -11.49 -2.36 -8.42
C CYS A 191 -11.68 -1.58 -9.73
N HIS A 192 -10.58 -1.18 -10.40
CA HIS A 192 -10.66 -0.46 -11.66
C HIS A 192 -11.30 -1.29 -12.79
N ALA A 193 -10.98 -2.59 -12.88
CA ALA A 193 -11.57 -3.48 -13.88
C ALA A 193 -13.11 -3.57 -13.73
N SER A 194 -13.60 -3.64 -12.49
CA SER A 194 -15.04 -3.71 -12.19
C SER A 194 -15.75 -2.37 -12.32
N PHE A 195 -15.13 -1.28 -11.86
CA PHE A 195 -15.85 -0.05 -11.50
C PHE A 195 -15.38 1.24 -12.21
N ARG A 196 -14.32 1.19 -13.01
CA ARG A 196 -13.78 2.35 -13.75
C ARG A 196 -13.80 2.12 -15.26
N ARG A 197 -14.08 3.16 -16.04
CA ARG A 197 -14.02 3.12 -17.51
C ARG A 197 -12.60 3.30 -18.03
#